data_AF-A0A836V4F3-F1
#
_entry.id   AF-A0A836V4F3-F1
#
_cell.length_a   1.000
_cell.length_b   1.000
_cell.length_c   1.000
_cell.angle_alpha   90.00
_cell.angle_beta   90.00
_cell.angle_gamma   90.00
#
_symmetry.space_group_name_H-M   'P 1'
#
loop_
_entity.id
_entity.type
_entity.pdbx_description
1 polymer ?
#
loop_
_entity_poly.entity_id
_entity_poly.type
_entity_poly.pdbx_seq_one_letter_code
_entity_poly.pdbx_strand_id
1 'polypeptide(L)'
;MRFSHKSEEMNGESGGTVVEGDWGEPWWTHQDVLDDRIVFFGTQMPAGKSEFHTLLRMELPGDVQLNPVTFEGMYTKSVRGYSMFDALKITD
;
A
#
# COMPACT_ATOMS: atom_id res chain seq x y z
N MET A 1 -51.63 30.69 2.78
CA MET A 1 -50.22 30.86 3.21
C MET A 1 -49.60 29.47 3.35
N ARG A 2 -48.90 29.00 2.30
CA ARG A 2 -48.12 27.76 2.30
C ARG A 2 -46.80 28.11 1.62
N PHE A 3 -45.73 28.22 2.40
CA PHE A 3 -44.39 28.44 1.88
C PHE A 3 -43.85 27.11 1.36
N SER A 4 -43.71 26.99 0.04
CA SER A 4 -43.05 25.87 -0.62
C SER A 4 -41.57 26.23 -0.73
N HIS A 5 -40.74 25.59 0.10
CA HIS A 5 -39.29 25.71 0.01
C HIS A 5 -38.82 24.73 -1.07
N LYS A 6 -38.73 25.20 -2.31
CA LYS A 6 -38.05 24.49 -3.39
C LYS A 6 -36.57 24.89 -3.30
N SER A 7 -35.75 24.01 -2.72
CA SER A 7 -34.30 24.17 -2.77
C SER A 7 -33.84 23.81 -4.18
N GLU A 8 -33.49 24.82 -4.97
CA GLU A 8 -32.70 24.67 -6.19
C GLU A 8 -31.30 24.18 -5.79
N GLU A 9 -30.98 22.94 -6.15
CA GLU A 9 -29.61 22.43 -6.11
C GLU A 9 -28.83 23.15 -7.21
N MET A 10 -28.10 24.20 -6.82
CA MET A 10 -27.11 24.87 -7.65
C MET A 10 -25.97 23.90 -7.93
N ASN A 11 -25.87 23.53 -9.20
CA ASN A 11 -24.72 22.92 -9.84
C ASN A 11 -23.48 23.80 -9.59
N GLY A 12 -22.64 23.38 -8.65
CA GLY A 12 -21.32 23.95 -8.41
C GLY A 12 -20.28 22.93 -8.86
N GLU A 13 -19.90 23.00 -10.14
CA GLU A 13 -18.68 22.38 -10.65
C GLU A 13 -17.48 22.90 -9.84
N SER A 14 -17.15 22.17 -8.78
CA SER A 14 -15.86 22.31 -8.11
C SER A 14 -14.90 21.40 -8.84
N GLY A 15 -14.32 21.93 -9.93
CA GLY A 15 -13.16 21.38 -10.60
C GLY A 15 -11.91 21.46 -9.72
N GLY A 16 -11.98 20.87 -8.53
CA GLY A 16 -10.81 20.48 -7.77
C GLY A 16 -10.43 19.10 -8.26
N THR A 17 -9.32 18.99 -8.97
CA THR A 17 -8.61 17.73 -9.11
C THR A 17 -8.20 17.30 -7.70
N VAL A 18 -9.11 16.62 -6.99
CA VAL A 18 -8.73 15.73 -5.93
C VAL A 18 -7.78 14.76 -6.61
N VAL A 19 -6.49 14.88 -6.34
CA VAL A 19 -5.57 13.77 -6.59
C VAL A 19 -5.99 12.71 -5.59
N GLU A 20 -7.08 12.02 -5.92
CA GLU A 20 -7.48 10.78 -5.30
C GLU A 20 -6.39 9.83 -5.74
N GLY A 21 -5.34 9.70 -4.91
CA GLY A 21 -4.34 8.68 -5.11
C GLY A 21 -5.09 7.36 -5.08
N ASP A 22 -5.31 6.78 -6.27
CA ASP A 22 -5.91 5.48 -6.49
C ASP A 22 -4.96 4.40 -5.95
N TRP A 23 -4.80 4.37 -4.63
CA TRP A 23 -4.02 3.37 -3.92
C TRP A 23 -4.82 2.08 -3.73
N GLY A 24 -6.07 2.02 -4.25
CA GLY A 24 -6.99 0.92 -4.07
C GLY A 24 -7.32 0.63 -2.60
N GLU A 25 -8.33 -0.21 -2.38
CA GLU A 25 -8.47 -0.84 -1.07
C GLU A 25 -7.31 -1.84 -0.90
N PRO A 26 -6.51 -1.74 0.18
CA PRO A 26 -5.43 -2.68 0.42
C PRO A 26 -6.01 -4.09 0.56
N TRP A 27 -5.46 -5.04 -0.20
CA TRP A 27 -5.85 -6.46 -0.12
C TRP A 27 -5.32 -7.14 1.16
N TRP A 28 -4.49 -6.44 1.93
CA TRP A 28 -3.95 -6.90 3.22
C TRP A 28 -4.77 -6.32 4.38
N THR A 29 -4.79 -7.05 5.50
CA THR A 29 -5.62 -6.75 6.68
C THR A 29 -4.82 -6.06 7.78
N HIS A 30 -3.52 -6.36 7.90
CA HIS A 30 -2.68 -5.81 8.94
C HIS A 30 -1.25 -5.56 8.44
N GLN A 31 -0.62 -4.52 8.97
CA GLN A 31 0.76 -4.16 8.68
C GLN A 31 1.50 -3.89 9.98
N ASP A 32 2.63 -4.55 10.16
CA ASP A 32 3.59 -4.28 11.23
C ASP A 32 4.85 -3.66 10.64
N VAL A 33 5.24 -2.51 11.18
CA VAL A 33 6.47 -1.79 10.82
C VAL A 33 7.44 -1.95 11.97
N LEU A 34 8.47 -2.77 11.76
CA LEU A 34 9.58 -2.96 12.68
C LEU A 34 10.81 -2.22 12.14
N ASP A 35 11.79 -2.00 13.01
CA ASP A 35 13.04 -1.32 12.64
C ASP A 35 13.81 -2.08 11.55
N ASP A 36 13.72 -3.42 11.52
CA ASP A 36 14.47 -4.29 10.60
C ASP A 36 13.65 -4.80 9.40
N ARG A 37 12.31 -4.75 9.49
CA ARG A 37 11.42 -5.30 8.47
C ARG A 37 10.02 -4.71 8.52
N ILE A 38 9.33 -4.76 7.39
CA ILE A 38 7.90 -4.47 7.30
C ILE A 38 7.20 -5.79 6.97
N VAL A 39 6.15 -6.11 7.72
CA VAL A 39 5.37 -7.34 7.55
C VAL A 39 3.94 -6.98 7.19
N PHE A 40 3.44 -7.60 6.11
CA PHE A 40 2.05 -7.45 5.66
C PHE A 40 1.31 -8.76 5.86
N PHE A 41 0.14 -8.72 6.49
CA PHE A 41 -0.72 -9.88 6.72
C PHE A 41 -1.98 -9.75 5.85
N GLY A 42 -2.17 -10.69 4.93
CA GLY A 42 -3.38 -10.78 4.11
C GLY A 42 -4.18 -12.04 4.46
N THR A 43 -5.47 -11.87 4.74
CA THR A 43 -6.38 -13.01 4.98
C THR A 43 -6.77 -13.69 3.67
N GLN A 44 -6.91 -12.92 2.60
CA GLN A 44 -7.30 -13.40 1.27
C GLN A 44 -6.44 -12.70 0.22
N MET A 45 -5.82 -13.48 -0.66
CA MET A 45 -5.11 -12.93 -1.82
C MET A 45 -6.03 -13.10 -3.05
N PRO A 46 -6.49 -12.03 -3.70
CA PRO A 46 -7.31 -12.14 -4.90
C PRO A 46 -6.53 -12.84 -6.01
N ALA A 47 -7.23 -13.58 -6.86
CA ALA A 47 -6.61 -14.25 -8.00
C ALA A 47 -6.05 -13.19 -8.97
N GLY A 48 -4.76 -13.32 -9.32
CA GLY A 48 -4.09 -12.39 -10.23
C GLY A 48 -2.85 -11.77 -9.60
N LYS A 49 -2.55 -10.54 -10.01
CA LYS A 49 -1.38 -9.78 -9.54
C LYS A 49 -1.80 -8.87 -8.39
N SER A 50 -1.19 -9.07 -7.22
CA SER A 50 -1.34 -8.19 -6.06
C SER A 50 -0.11 -7.29 -5.96
N GLU A 51 -0.34 -5.98 -5.91
CA GLU A 51 0.72 -4.98 -5.77
C GLU A 51 0.62 -4.31 -4.39
N PHE A 52 1.76 -3.95 -3.83
CA PHE A 52 1.84 -3.15 -2.62
C PHE A 52 2.97 -2.15 -2.77
N HIS A 53 2.77 -0.95 -2.23
CA HIS A 53 3.75 0.12 -2.27
C HIS A 53 4.08 0.53 -0.83
N THR A 54 5.36 0.72 -0.56
CA THR A 54 5.84 1.23 0.72
C THR A 54 6.87 2.33 0.48
N LEU A 55 6.81 3.38 1.29
CA LEU A 55 7.78 4.47 1.26
C LEU A 55 8.81 4.22 2.35
N LEU A 56 10.07 4.11 1.94
CA LEU A 56 11.20 3.96 2.86
C LEU A 56 12.10 5.19 2.75
N ARG A 57 12.50 5.72 3.90
CA ARG A 57 13.51 6.78 3.99
C ARG A 57 14.81 6.17 4.51
N MET A 58 15.88 6.34 3.73
CA MET A 58 17.22 5.92 4.13
C MET A 58 17.89 7.05 4.91
N GLU A 59 18.32 6.78 6.14
CA GLU A 59 18.94 7.79 7.02
C GLU A 59 20.47 7.84 6.91
N LEU A 60 21.12 6.72 6.56
CA LEU A 60 22.58 6.63 6.49
C LEU A 60 23.06 6.33 5.06
N PRO A 61 24.04 7.09 4.52
CA PRO A 61 24.63 6.79 3.22
C PRO A 61 25.51 5.53 3.30
N GLY A 62 25.44 4.69 2.26
CA GLY A 62 26.18 3.45 2.19
C GLY A 62 25.62 2.44 1.20
N ASP A 63 26.33 1.32 1.04
CA ASP A 63 25.87 0.16 0.27
C ASP A 63 25.15 -0.80 1.22
N VAL A 64 23.85 -1.03 0.99
CA VAL A 64 23.02 -1.90 1.84
C VAL A 64 22.56 -3.11 1.03
N GLN A 65 22.78 -4.30 1.59
CA GLN A 65 22.24 -5.55 1.04
C GLN A 65 20.78 -5.68 1.43
N LEU A 66 19.91 -5.82 0.44
CA LEU A 66 18.48 -6.02 0.66
C LEU A 66 18.19 -7.50 0.87
N ASN A 67 17.57 -7.80 2.00
CA ASN A 67 17.04 -9.13 2.24
C ASN A 67 15.89 -9.41 1.26
N PRO A 68 15.79 -10.65 0.74
CA PRO A 68 14.72 -11.00 -0.17
C PRO A 68 13.37 -10.90 0.54
N VAL A 69 12.38 -10.42 -0.19
CA VAL A 69 11.00 -10.41 0.26
C VAL A 69 10.52 -11.85 0.38
N THR A 70 9.97 -12.19 1.55
CA THR A 70 9.43 -13.51 1.86
C THR A 70 7.91 -13.48 1.86
N PHE A 71 7.30 -14.42 1.15
CA PHE A 71 5.87 -14.67 1.22
C PHE A 71 5.64 -16.07 1.78
N GLU A 72 4.87 -16.20 2.85
CA GLU A 72 4.56 -17.50 3.44
C GLU A 72 3.12 -17.59 3.94
N GLY A 73 2.54 -18.79 3.80
CA GLY A 73 1.27 -19.12 4.44
C GLY A 73 1.48 -19.45 5.91
N MET A 74 0.90 -18.68 6.82
CA MET A 74 1.03 -18.91 8.27
C MET A 74 0.54 -20.32 8.70
N TYR A 75 -0.54 -20.79 8.08
CA TYR A 75 -1.19 -22.06 8.43
C TYR A 75 -0.86 -23.21 7.47
N THR A 76 -0.07 -22.96 6.42
CA THR A 76 0.30 -23.97 5.43
C THR A 76 1.73 -23.81 4.96
N LYS A 77 2.50 -24.90 5.02
CA LYS A 77 3.90 -24.91 4.55
C LYS A 77 4.00 -24.97 3.02
N SER A 78 2.91 -25.22 2.32
CA SER A 78 2.89 -25.39 0.86
C SER A 78 2.97 -24.08 0.09
N VAL A 79 2.75 -22.94 0.77
CA VAL A 79 2.76 -21.62 0.16
C VAL A 79 3.98 -20.87 0.68
N ARG A 80 5.04 -20.86 -0.11
CA ARG A 80 6.27 -20.11 0.16
C ARG A 80 6.84 -19.53 -1.13
N GLY A 81 7.23 -18.27 -1.09
CA GLY A 81 7.88 -17.56 -2.19
C GLY A 81 8.98 -16.64 -1.66
N TYR A 82 10.03 -16.49 -2.45
CA TYR A 82 11.17 -15.63 -2.15
C TYR A 82 11.45 -14.77 -3.38
N SER A 83 11.72 -13.48 -3.17
CA SER A 83 12.29 -12.64 -4.22
C SER A 83 13.78 -12.92 -4.42
N MET A 84 14.35 -12.37 -5.48
CA MET A 84 15.81 -12.35 -5.63
C MET A 84 16.45 -11.41 -4.60
N PHE A 85 17.73 -11.66 -4.32
CA PHE A 85 18.58 -10.74 -3.57
C PHE A 85 18.89 -9.51 -4.43
N ASP A 86 18.96 -8.35 -3.79
CA ASP A 86 19.32 -7.10 -4.45
C ASP A 86 20.20 -6.25 -3.52
N ALA A 87 20.86 -5.24 -4.07
CA ALA A 87 21.70 -4.32 -3.32
C ALA A 87 21.37 -2.88 -3.71
N LEU A 88 21.17 -2.03 -2.71
CA LEU A 88 20.84 -0.63 -2.90
C LEU A 88 21.99 0.26 -2.45
N LYS A 89 22.41 1.17 -3.34
CA LYS A 89 23.41 2.19 -3.05
C LYS A 89 22.72 3.50 -2.70
N ILE A 90 22.96 3.98 -1.49
CA ILE A 90 22.35 5.21 -0.96
C ILE A 90 23.34 6.35 -1.16
N THR A 91 22.96 7.33 -1.98
CA THR A 91 23.71 8.57 -2.20
C THR A 91 23.01 9.75 -1.52
N ASP A 92 23.79 10.74 -1.07
CA ASP A 92 23.31 12.01 -0.51
C ASP A 92 22.60 12.88 -1.57
#